data_AF-A0A3K1AAX5-F1
#
_entry.id   AF-A0A3K1AAX5-F1
#
_cell.length_a   1.000
_cell.length_b   1.000
_cell.length_c   1.000
_cell.angle_alpha   90.00
_cell.angle_beta   90.00
_cell.angle_gamma   90.00
#
_symmetry.space_group_name_H-M   'P 1'
#
loop_
_entity.id
_entity.type
_entity.pdbx_description
1 polymer ?
#
loop_
_entity_poly.entity_id
_entity_poly.type
_entity_poly.pdbx_seq_one_letter_code
_entity_poly.pdbx_strand_id
1 'polypeptide(L)'
;MPVSTEDTVIVPEGYIAKPFYKWGDATGIAGNLPVFKTDGSNTTEEQAAQAGMHHDGMAWFSLPQGGNSSDHGLLAINHEYIDNGLLFKDGDANWSADKALKGQNAMGVSVIEVKKVPLGWEVVRPSSFARRITVNTPMKITGPALHNPLMQTVDDPKGEIILGTMQNCANGFTPWGTYLTCEENWSDIFVKKAEMNPLEKR
;
A
#
# COMPACT_ATOMS: atom_id res chain seq x y z
N MET A 1 10.82 -17.04 24.93
CA MET A 1 12.06 -16.59 24.28
C MET A 1 12.52 -15.31 24.97
N PRO A 2 13.83 -15.09 25.17
CA PRO A 2 14.33 -13.83 25.72
C PRO A 2 14.07 -12.68 24.74
N VAL A 3 13.93 -11.47 25.27
CA VAL A 3 13.95 -10.24 24.45
C VAL A 3 15.32 -10.09 23.80
N SER A 4 15.37 -9.47 22.61
CA SER A 4 16.60 -9.29 21.84
C SER A 4 16.68 -7.87 21.26
N THR A 5 17.90 -7.43 20.95
CA THR A 5 18.20 -6.17 20.25
C THR A 5 18.93 -6.40 18.91
N GLU A 6 19.13 -7.68 18.54
CA GLU A 6 19.72 -8.06 17.27
C GLU A 6 18.81 -7.69 16.09
N ASP A 7 19.38 -7.26 14.97
CA ASP A 7 18.65 -6.96 13.73
C ASP A 7 18.31 -8.25 12.95
N THR A 8 17.57 -9.15 13.59
CA THR A 8 17.08 -10.40 12.99
C THR A 8 15.79 -10.85 13.64
N VAL A 9 14.96 -11.56 12.87
CA VAL A 9 13.75 -12.20 13.42
C VAL A 9 14.15 -13.49 14.13
N ILE A 10 13.95 -13.52 15.46
CA ILE A 10 14.20 -14.70 16.28
C ILE A 10 12.88 -15.42 16.53
N VAL A 11 12.80 -16.69 16.15
CA VAL A 11 11.61 -17.54 16.31
C VAL A 11 11.90 -18.74 17.22
N PRO A 12 10.87 -19.35 17.85
CA PRO A 12 11.06 -20.56 18.66
C PRO A 12 11.67 -21.72 17.87
N GLU A 13 12.27 -22.67 18.59
CA GLU A 13 12.77 -23.91 18.00
C GLU A 13 11.67 -24.63 17.21
N GLY A 14 11.99 -25.12 16.01
CA GLY A 14 11.05 -25.74 15.08
C GLY A 14 10.34 -24.76 14.14
N TYR A 15 10.50 -23.44 14.31
CA TYR A 15 9.94 -22.42 13.41
C TYR A 15 11.01 -21.81 12.50
N ILE A 16 10.54 -21.25 11.38
CA ILE A 16 11.35 -20.47 10.44
C ILE A 16 10.63 -19.17 10.09
N ALA A 17 11.40 -18.09 9.92
CA ALA A 17 10.92 -16.83 9.34
C ALA A 17 11.66 -16.59 8.02
N LYS A 18 10.93 -16.23 6.97
CA LYS A 18 11.49 -15.94 5.64
C LYS A 18 10.80 -14.70 5.06
N PRO A 19 11.54 -13.74 4.47
CA PRO A 19 10.94 -12.66 3.69
C PRO A 19 10.10 -13.24 2.54
N PHE A 20 8.92 -12.65 2.28
CA PHE A 20 7.97 -13.18 1.30
C PHE A 20 7.60 -12.18 0.20
N TYR A 21 7.04 -11.03 0.59
CA TYR A 21 6.71 -9.91 -0.30
C TYR A 21 7.30 -8.66 0.33
N LYS A 22 8.38 -8.14 -0.26
CA LYS A 22 9.15 -7.01 0.25
C LYS A 22 8.74 -5.75 -0.50
N TRP A 23 8.95 -4.58 0.11
CA TRP A 23 8.92 -3.32 -0.63
C TRP A 23 9.75 -3.44 -1.92
N GLY A 24 9.19 -2.96 -3.04
CA GLY A 24 9.86 -3.01 -4.33
C GLY A 24 9.65 -4.28 -5.14
N ASP A 25 9.17 -5.38 -4.53
CA ASP A 25 8.84 -6.59 -5.29
C ASP A 25 7.69 -6.26 -6.28
N ALA A 26 7.78 -6.71 -7.53
CA ALA A 26 6.68 -6.54 -8.48
C ALA A 26 5.37 -7.12 -7.92
N THR A 27 4.24 -6.44 -8.10
CA THR A 27 2.93 -6.94 -7.61
C THR A 27 2.39 -8.10 -8.44
N GLY A 28 2.90 -8.29 -9.67
CA GLY A 28 2.45 -9.34 -10.59
C GLY A 28 1.58 -8.85 -11.74
N ILE A 29 1.51 -7.53 -11.97
CA ILE A 29 0.74 -6.94 -13.07
C ILE A 29 1.34 -7.43 -14.41
N ALA A 30 0.49 -8.01 -15.26
CA ALA A 30 0.93 -8.57 -16.53
C ALA A 30 1.61 -7.51 -17.42
N GLY A 31 2.81 -7.82 -17.93
CA GLY A 31 3.60 -6.90 -18.74
C GLY A 31 4.32 -5.78 -17.96
N ASN A 32 4.12 -5.67 -16.64
CA ASN A 32 4.76 -4.67 -15.81
C ASN A 32 5.31 -5.30 -14.52
N LEU A 33 6.49 -5.92 -14.64
CA LEU A 33 7.17 -6.65 -13.57
C LEU A 33 8.54 -6.01 -13.27
N PRO A 34 8.56 -4.77 -12.74
CA PRO A 34 9.80 -4.05 -12.49
C PRO A 34 10.67 -4.77 -11.44
N VAL A 35 11.97 -4.77 -11.70
CA VAL A 35 12.96 -5.27 -10.73
C VAL A 35 13.27 -4.16 -9.73
N PHE A 36 13.30 -4.52 -8.45
CA PHE A 36 13.68 -3.57 -7.40
C PHE A 36 15.14 -3.14 -7.52
N LYS A 37 15.37 -1.83 -7.42
CA LYS A 37 16.69 -1.20 -7.46
C LYS A 37 16.96 -0.59 -6.09
N THR A 38 17.91 -1.17 -5.36
CA THR A 38 18.22 -0.82 -3.98
C THR A 38 18.89 0.56 -3.82
N ASP A 39 19.22 1.23 -4.93
CA ASP A 39 19.78 2.58 -4.95
C ASP A 39 18.69 3.68 -5.05
N GLY A 40 17.40 3.31 -4.94
CA GLY A 40 16.28 4.25 -5.07
C GLY A 40 16.01 4.70 -6.50
N SER A 41 16.66 4.11 -7.51
CA SER A 41 16.54 4.51 -8.92
C SER A 41 15.29 4.03 -9.64
N ASN A 42 14.41 3.26 -8.98
CA ASN A 42 13.15 2.89 -9.60
C ASN A 42 12.35 4.15 -10.00
N THR A 43 11.70 4.14 -11.15
CA THR A 43 10.90 5.29 -11.62
C THR A 43 9.56 5.36 -10.88
N THR A 44 8.87 6.48 -11.05
CA THR A 44 7.50 6.69 -10.56
C THR A 44 6.53 5.62 -11.08
N GLU A 45 6.66 5.24 -12.35
CA GLU A 45 5.86 4.20 -13.01
C GLU A 45 6.22 2.80 -12.53
N GLU A 46 7.50 2.52 -12.31
CA GLU A 46 7.93 1.25 -11.72
C GLU A 46 7.36 1.09 -10.31
N GLN A 47 7.44 2.12 -9.46
CA GLN A 47 6.89 2.09 -8.10
C GLN A 47 5.37 1.87 -8.08
N ALA A 48 4.64 2.31 -9.11
CA ALA A 48 3.20 2.07 -9.26
C ALA A 48 2.84 0.60 -9.52
N ALA A 49 3.81 -0.25 -9.87
CA ALA A 49 3.65 -1.69 -10.10
C ALA A 49 4.46 -2.57 -9.13
N GLN A 50 5.14 -1.96 -8.16
CA GLN A 50 5.86 -2.63 -7.08
C GLN A 50 5.03 -2.68 -5.81
N ALA A 51 5.40 -3.51 -4.85
CA ALA A 51 4.97 -3.37 -3.47
C ALA A 51 5.28 -1.95 -2.97
N GLY A 52 4.36 -1.38 -2.19
CA GLY A 52 4.61 -0.11 -1.51
C GLY A 52 5.56 -0.26 -0.33
N MET A 53 5.81 0.86 0.35
CA MET A 53 6.66 0.91 1.54
C MET A 53 5.83 0.66 2.80
N HIS A 54 6.50 0.23 3.87
CA HIS A 54 5.90 0.08 5.20
C HIS A 54 4.59 -0.71 5.17
N HIS A 55 4.71 -2.02 4.88
CA HIS A 55 3.56 -2.92 4.88
C HIS A 55 2.90 -2.88 6.25
N ASP A 56 1.58 -2.79 6.27
CA ASP A 56 0.79 -2.77 7.50
C ASP A 56 -0.36 -3.78 7.40
N GLY A 57 -1.61 -3.37 7.68
CA GLY A 57 -2.78 -4.22 7.71
C GLY A 57 -2.87 -5.11 6.49
N MET A 58 -3.27 -6.37 6.70
CA MET A 58 -3.42 -7.34 5.62
C MET A 58 -4.49 -8.39 5.91
N ALA A 59 -5.11 -8.92 4.86
CA ALA A 59 -6.08 -10.01 4.96
C ALA A 59 -5.96 -11.00 3.79
N TRP A 60 -6.21 -12.27 4.13
CA TRP A 60 -6.22 -13.39 3.20
C TRP A 60 -7.63 -13.64 2.63
N PHE A 61 -7.70 -13.93 1.33
CA PHE A 61 -8.92 -14.31 0.61
C PHE A 61 -8.65 -15.56 -0.22
N SER A 62 -9.15 -16.71 0.24
CA SER A 62 -8.95 -17.99 -0.45
C SER A 62 -9.54 -17.99 -1.88
N LEU A 63 -8.85 -18.66 -2.80
CA LEU A 63 -9.31 -18.92 -4.15
C LEU A 63 -9.69 -20.42 -4.32
N PRO A 64 -10.76 -20.74 -5.08
CA PRO A 64 -11.74 -19.80 -5.64
C PRO A 64 -12.52 -19.05 -4.54
N GLN A 65 -13.09 -17.89 -4.88
CA GLN A 65 -13.80 -17.04 -3.91
C GLN A 65 -14.88 -17.84 -3.16
N GLY A 66 -14.92 -17.69 -1.84
CA GLY A 66 -15.81 -18.45 -0.96
C GLY A 66 -15.28 -19.84 -0.58
N GLY A 67 -14.12 -20.23 -1.11
CA GLY A 67 -13.39 -21.42 -0.67
C GLY A 67 -12.72 -21.22 0.70
N ASN A 68 -12.33 -22.32 1.33
CA ASN A 68 -11.67 -22.33 2.65
C ASN A 68 -10.23 -22.86 2.60
N SER A 69 -9.67 -23.04 1.39
CA SER A 69 -8.29 -23.49 1.23
C SER A 69 -7.33 -22.36 1.58
N SER A 70 -6.41 -22.60 2.51
CA SER A 70 -5.30 -21.68 2.74
C SER A 70 -4.26 -21.76 1.61
N ASP A 71 -4.21 -22.84 0.84
CA ASP A 71 -3.12 -23.14 -0.10
C ASP A 71 -3.08 -22.26 -1.37
N HIS A 72 -4.13 -21.52 -1.68
CA HIS A 72 -4.19 -20.61 -2.84
C HIS A 72 -5.18 -19.49 -2.57
N GLY A 73 -4.76 -18.25 -2.78
CA GLY A 73 -5.60 -17.10 -2.47
C GLY A 73 -4.98 -15.77 -2.85
N LEU A 74 -5.65 -14.70 -2.44
CA LEU A 74 -5.19 -13.33 -2.56
C LEU A 74 -4.79 -12.81 -1.18
N LEU A 75 -3.73 -12.03 -1.15
CA LEU A 75 -3.36 -11.23 0.01
C LEU A 75 -3.53 -9.76 -0.36
N ALA A 76 -4.45 -9.08 0.32
CA ALA A 76 -4.57 -7.62 0.28
C ALA A 76 -3.74 -7.04 1.42
N ILE A 77 -2.85 -6.09 1.12
CA ILE A 77 -1.84 -5.57 2.04
C ILE A 77 -1.74 -4.06 1.89
N ASN A 78 -1.84 -3.33 2.99
CA ASN A 78 -1.66 -1.90 3.05
C ASN A 78 -0.18 -1.50 2.98
N HIS A 79 0.06 -0.28 2.51
CA HIS A 79 1.36 0.38 2.44
C HIS A 79 1.16 1.78 3.01
N GLU A 80 1.64 1.99 4.23
CA GLU A 80 1.19 3.09 5.07
C GLU A 80 1.86 4.41 4.69
N TYR A 81 3.18 4.51 4.88
CA TYR A 81 3.95 5.72 4.67
C TYR A 81 5.20 5.44 3.81
N ILE A 82 6.08 6.44 3.66
CA ILE A 82 7.33 6.33 2.90
C ILE A 82 8.51 6.79 3.76
N ASP A 83 9.70 6.26 3.45
CA ASP A 83 10.97 6.80 3.90
C ASP A 83 11.67 7.45 2.71
N ASN A 84 11.77 8.78 2.72
CA ASN A 84 12.36 9.55 1.63
C ASN A 84 13.85 9.21 1.42
N GLY A 85 14.58 8.91 2.49
CA GLY A 85 16.00 8.57 2.45
C GLY A 85 16.28 7.23 1.76
N LEU A 86 15.28 6.34 1.70
CA LEU A 86 15.35 5.08 0.98
C LEU A 86 14.69 5.15 -0.41
N LEU A 87 13.58 5.89 -0.53
CA LEU A 87 12.78 5.94 -1.76
C LEU A 87 13.46 6.73 -2.90
N PHE A 88 14.24 7.76 -2.56
CA PHE A 88 14.87 8.66 -3.52
C PHE A 88 16.40 8.61 -3.43
N LYS A 89 17.06 8.63 -4.60
CA LYS A 89 18.53 8.62 -4.70
C LYS A 89 19.23 9.67 -3.83
N ASP A 90 18.61 10.83 -3.70
CA ASP A 90 19.13 12.02 -3.01
C ASP A 90 18.23 12.44 -1.84
N GLY A 91 17.42 11.52 -1.31
CA GLY A 91 16.52 11.79 -0.18
C GLY A 91 15.59 12.98 -0.44
N ASP A 92 15.56 13.92 0.48
CA ASP A 92 14.72 15.13 0.42
C ASP A 92 15.26 16.24 -0.50
N ALA A 93 16.50 16.14 -0.99
CA ALA A 93 17.07 17.16 -1.86
C ALA A 93 16.28 17.25 -3.18
N ASN A 94 16.29 18.42 -3.84
CA ASN A 94 15.70 18.59 -5.18
C ASN A 94 14.24 18.11 -5.31
N TRP A 95 13.39 18.44 -4.34
CA TRP A 95 11.98 18.01 -4.34
C TRP A 95 11.26 18.41 -5.63
N SER A 96 10.45 17.49 -6.17
CA SER A 96 9.75 17.66 -7.45
C SER A 96 8.36 17.05 -7.40
N ALA A 97 7.50 17.42 -8.35
CA ALA A 97 6.20 16.79 -8.51
C ALA A 97 6.31 15.28 -8.79
N ASP A 98 7.37 14.87 -9.51
CA ASP A 98 7.64 13.45 -9.78
C ASP A 98 8.00 12.68 -8.49
N LYS A 99 8.83 13.27 -7.61
CA LYS A 99 9.08 12.67 -6.29
C LYS A 99 7.80 12.50 -5.47
N ALA A 100 6.95 13.53 -5.46
CA ALA A 100 5.66 13.45 -4.78
C ALA A 100 4.78 12.34 -5.37
N LEU A 101 4.71 12.21 -6.70
CA LEU A 101 3.96 11.13 -7.38
C LEU A 101 4.54 9.74 -7.09
N LYS A 102 5.86 9.59 -7.05
CA LYS A 102 6.52 8.33 -6.66
C LYS A 102 6.20 7.96 -5.23
N GLY A 103 6.23 8.93 -4.30
CA GLY A 103 5.81 8.74 -2.91
C GLY A 103 4.35 8.31 -2.79
N GLN A 104 3.45 8.97 -3.52
CA GLN A 104 2.05 8.59 -3.65
C GLN A 104 1.87 7.16 -4.21
N ASN A 105 2.70 6.75 -5.16
CA ASN A 105 2.68 5.39 -5.70
C ASN A 105 3.32 4.35 -4.76
N ALA A 106 4.03 4.77 -3.71
CA ALA A 106 4.58 3.88 -2.69
C ALA A 106 3.61 3.61 -1.52
N MET A 107 2.50 4.35 -1.42
CA MET A 107 1.42 4.11 -0.44
C MET A 107 0.23 3.37 -1.07
N GLY A 108 -0.77 3.05 -0.25
CA GLY A 108 -2.04 2.49 -0.71
C GLY A 108 -2.19 1.01 -0.37
N VAL A 109 -2.60 0.20 -1.35
CA VAL A 109 -2.84 -1.24 -1.19
C VAL A 109 -2.21 -2.03 -2.35
N SER A 110 -1.62 -3.18 -2.03
CA SER A 110 -1.30 -4.24 -2.99
C SER A 110 -2.32 -5.36 -2.84
N VAL A 111 -2.82 -5.88 -3.97
CA VAL A 111 -3.49 -7.18 -4.03
C VAL A 111 -2.59 -8.11 -4.81
N ILE A 112 -2.10 -9.16 -4.17
CA ILE A 112 -1.23 -10.18 -4.79
C ILE A 112 -1.89 -11.55 -4.73
N GLU A 113 -1.67 -12.36 -5.77
CA GLU A 113 -2.05 -13.77 -5.75
C GLU A 113 -0.90 -14.60 -5.17
N VAL A 114 -1.24 -15.53 -4.29
CA VAL A 114 -0.31 -16.33 -3.52
C VAL A 114 -0.75 -17.78 -3.57
N LYS A 115 0.20 -18.69 -3.81
CA LYS A 115 -0.07 -20.13 -3.77
C LYS A 115 1.03 -20.87 -3.02
N LYS A 116 0.64 -21.98 -2.41
CA LYS A 116 1.54 -22.94 -1.80
C LYS A 116 2.19 -23.78 -2.88
N VAL A 117 3.47 -24.04 -2.67
CA VAL A 117 4.32 -24.88 -3.50
C VAL A 117 5.06 -25.86 -2.59
N PRO A 118 5.68 -26.93 -3.11
CA PRO A 118 6.31 -27.96 -2.27
C PRO A 118 7.29 -27.45 -1.20
N LEU A 119 7.93 -26.29 -1.45
CA LEU A 119 8.94 -25.70 -0.56
C LEU A 119 8.47 -24.43 0.17
N GLY A 120 7.16 -24.14 0.19
CA GLY A 120 6.60 -23.00 0.91
C GLY A 120 5.51 -22.28 0.13
N TRP A 121 5.64 -20.96 -0.02
CA TRP A 121 4.68 -20.10 -0.70
C TRP A 121 5.39 -19.28 -1.77
N GLU A 122 4.68 -18.98 -2.84
CA GLU A 122 5.14 -18.02 -3.85
C GLU A 122 4.05 -17.01 -4.21
N VAL A 123 4.49 -15.81 -4.56
CA VAL A 123 3.63 -14.81 -5.21
C VAL A 123 3.53 -15.15 -6.69
N VAL A 124 2.32 -15.33 -7.19
CA VAL A 124 2.03 -15.67 -8.59
C VAL A 124 2.24 -14.43 -9.46
N ARG A 125 3.15 -14.53 -10.43
CA ARG A 125 3.49 -13.45 -11.37
C ARG A 125 3.69 -14.01 -12.79
N PRO A 126 3.03 -13.45 -13.82
CA PRO A 126 1.95 -12.48 -13.72
C PRO A 126 0.68 -13.10 -13.10
N SER A 127 -0.19 -12.27 -12.53
CA SER A 127 -1.51 -12.67 -12.03
C SER A 127 -2.59 -11.77 -12.60
N SER A 128 -3.75 -12.34 -12.94
CA SER A 128 -4.94 -11.58 -13.34
C SER A 128 -5.58 -10.81 -12.18
N PHE A 129 -5.23 -11.14 -10.94
CA PHE A 129 -5.71 -10.47 -9.73
C PHE A 129 -4.75 -9.39 -9.23
N ALA A 130 -3.51 -9.37 -9.71
CA ALA A 130 -2.49 -8.43 -9.27
C ALA A 130 -2.95 -6.98 -9.48
N ARG A 131 -2.94 -6.18 -8.41
CA ARG A 131 -3.37 -4.78 -8.46
C ARG A 131 -2.62 -3.93 -7.47
N ARG A 132 -2.25 -2.72 -7.90
CA ARG A 132 -1.93 -1.61 -7.01
C ARG A 132 -3.09 -0.63 -6.97
N ILE A 133 -3.41 -0.20 -5.76
CA ILE A 133 -4.34 0.89 -5.46
C ILE A 133 -3.47 1.93 -4.76
N THR A 134 -3.40 3.14 -5.30
CA THR A 134 -2.49 4.20 -4.84
C THR A 134 -3.26 5.47 -4.50
N VAL A 135 -2.57 6.50 -4.02
CA VAL A 135 -3.13 7.84 -3.75
C VAL A 135 -3.73 8.50 -5.01
N ASN A 136 -3.49 7.97 -6.20
CA ASN A 136 -4.05 8.50 -7.45
C ASN A 136 -5.10 7.58 -8.10
N THR A 137 -5.48 6.47 -7.47
CA THR A 137 -6.50 5.56 -8.04
C THR A 137 -7.90 6.15 -7.87
N PRO A 138 -8.67 6.43 -8.93
CA PRO A 138 -10.01 7.00 -8.76
C PRO A 138 -10.93 6.09 -7.94
N MET A 139 -11.59 6.66 -6.93
CA MET A 139 -12.51 5.97 -6.04
C MET A 139 -13.84 6.73 -5.93
N LYS A 140 -14.94 5.98 -5.74
CA LYS A 140 -16.26 6.57 -5.52
C LYS A 140 -16.47 6.88 -4.06
N ILE A 141 -17.01 8.06 -3.76
CA ILE A 141 -17.63 8.33 -2.46
C ILE A 141 -19.00 7.67 -2.44
N THR A 142 -19.36 7.02 -1.34
CA THR A 142 -20.71 6.50 -1.10
C THR A 142 -21.15 6.83 0.32
N GLY A 143 -22.42 6.55 0.65
CA GLY A 143 -22.98 6.85 1.97
C GLY A 143 -23.42 8.31 2.14
N PRO A 144 -23.77 8.73 3.37
CA PRO A 144 -24.44 10.01 3.62
C PRO A 144 -23.65 11.27 3.27
N ALA A 145 -22.32 11.18 3.13
CA ALA A 145 -21.47 12.31 2.78
C ALA A 145 -21.40 12.59 1.25
N LEU A 146 -21.94 11.70 0.42
CA LEU A 146 -22.00 11.90 -1.03
C LEU A 146 -22.70 13.21 -1.40
N HIS A 147 -22.09 14.02 -2.27
CA HIS A 147 -22.53 15.37 -2.65
C HIS A 147 -22.55 16.43 -1.54
N ASN A 148 -22.07 16.12 -0.34
CA ASN A 148 -21.95 17.13 0.70
C ASN A 148 -21.02 18.26 0.21
N PRO A 149 -21.37 19.55 0.41
CA PRO A 149 -20.51 20.66 0.00
C PRO A 149 -19.08 20.60 0.55
N LEU A 150 -18.85 19.98 1.71
CA LEU A 150 -17.52 19.79 2.28
C LEU A 150 -16.68 18.71 1.57
N MET A 151 -17.29 17.89 0.73
CA MET A 151 -16.63 16.89 -0.11
C MET A 151 -16.34 17.40 -1.53
N GLN A 152 -16.75 18.63 -1.86
CA GLN A 152 -16.58 19.21 -3.19
C GLN A 152 -15.24 19.95 -3.29
N THR A 153 -14.53 19.72 -4.39
CA THR A 153 -13.28 20.41 -4.72
C THR A 153 -13.35 21.01 -6.12
N VAL A 154 -12.31 21.72 -6.55
CA VAL A 154 -12.23 22.21 -7.94
C VAL A 154 -12.20 21.05 -8.94
N ASP A 155 -11.53 19.95 -8.59
CA ASP A 155 -11.36 18.78 -9.46
C ASP A 155 -12.55 17.81 -9.38
N ASP A 156 -13.33 17.86 -8.30
CA ASP A 156 -14.60 17.17 -8.16
C ASP A 156 -15.69 18.09 -7.55
N PRO A 157 -16.33 18.92 -8.39
CA PRO A 157 -17.38 19.84 -7.92
C PRO A 157 -18.66 19.14 -7.43
N LYS A 158 -18.78 17.82 -7.63
CA LYS A 158 -19.96 17.06 -7.22
C LYS A 158 -19.75 16.24 -5.94
N GLY A 159 -18.51 16.11 -5.46
CA GLY A 159 -18.18 15.30 -4.28
C GLY A 159 -18.57 13.83 -4.45
N GLU A 160 -18.28 13.26 -5.61
CA GLU A 160 -18.58 11.91 -6.06
C GLU A 160 -17.34 11.01 -6.21
N ILE A 161 -16.19 11.60 -6.56
CA ILE A 161 -14.97 10.89 -6.94
C ILE A 161 -13.77 11.51 -6.23
N ILE A 162 -13.06 10.69 -5.45
CA ILE A 162 -11.76 11.06 -4.87
C ILE A 162 -10.63 10.36 -5.61
N LEU A 163 -9.44 10.94 -5.52
CA LEU A 163 -8.22 10.28 -5.95
C LEU A 163 -7.62 9.53 -4.76
N GLY A 164 -7.69 8.22 -4.88
CA GLY A 164 -6.88 7.27 -4.15
C GLY A 164 -7.25 7.03 -2.71
N THR A 165 -6.29 6.38 -2.04
CA THR A 165 -6.32 6.15 -0.61
C THR A 165 -4.93 6.30 0.00
N MET A 166 -4.96 6.89 1.19
CA MET A 166 -3.90 7.46 2.01
C MET A 166 -3.40 6.71 3.23
N GLN A 167 -2.11 6.76 3.60
CA GLN A 167 -1.67 6.54 5.00
C GLN A 167 -2.37 5.32 5.63
N ASN A 168 -2.37 4.23 4.86
CA ASN A 168 -3.22 3.08 5.07
C ASN A 168 -2.61 2.22 6.17
N CYS A 169 -3.19 2.28 7.37
CA CYS A 169 -2.66 1.63 8.56
C CYS A 169 -3.16 0.17 8.64
N ALA A 170 -4.16 -0.10 9.46
CA ALA A 170 -4.72 -1.43 9.67
C ALA A 170 -5.82 -1.81 8.66
N ASN A 171 -6.49 -2.93 8.91
CA ASN A 171 -7.44 -3.51 7.99
C ASN A 171 -8.67 -4.16 8.64
N GLY A 172 -9.65 -4.47 7.79
CA GLY A 172 -10.79 -5.32 8.10
C GLY A 172 -11.08 -6.33 6.99
N PHE A 173 -11.61 -7.49 7.39
CA PHE A 173 -12.14 -8.50 6.47
C PHE A 173 -13.65 -8.61 6.68
N THR A 174 -14.44 -8.45 5.62
CA THR A 174 -15.89 -8.57 5.72
C THR A 174 -16.35 -10.00 5.46
N PRO A 175 -17.44 -10.46 6.11
CA PRO A 175 -18.00 -11.79 5.85
C PRO A 175 -18.45 -12.04 4.41
N TRP A 176 -18.66 -10.99 3.61
CA TRP A 176 -19.01 -11.07 2.19
C TRP A 176 -17.79 -10.96 1.26
N GLY A 177 -16.58 -11.09 1.79
CA GLY A 177 -15.36 -11.25 1.00
C GLY A 177 -14.82 -9.94 0.42
N THR A 178 -14.91 -8.83 1.17
CA THR A 178 -14.26 -7.56 0.81
C THR A 178 -13.22 -7.16 1.84
N TYR A 179 -12.21 -6.43 1.36
CA TYR A 179 -11.16 -5.84 2.18
C TYR A 179 -11.54 -4.41 2.59
N LEU A 180 -11.32 -4.07 3.85
CA LEU A 180 -11.39 -2.71 4.36
C LEU A 180 -9.96 -2.24 4.63
N THR A 181 -9.57 -1.12 4.03
CA THR A 181 -8.35 -0.38 4.39
C THR A 181 -8.74 0.89 5.13
N CYS A 182 -7.90 1.35 6.05
CA CYS A 182 -8.19 2.49 6.91
C CYS A 182 -7.10 3.55 6.79
N GLU A 183 -7.50 4.79 6.48
CA GLU A 183 -6.62 5.95 6.45
C GLU A 183 -6.46 6.50 7.87
N GLU A 184 -5.25 6.52 8.41
CA GLU A 184 -5.00 6.98 9.78
C GLU A 184 -4.47 8.42 9.78
N ASN A 185 -3.18 8.59 9.50
CA ASN A 185 -2.47 9.86 9.61
C ASN A 185 -2.54 10.66 8.30
N TRP A 186 -3.72 10.69 7.67
CA TRP A 186 -3.92 11.31 6.35
C TRP A 186 -3.70 12.83 6.37
N SER A 187 -3.89 13.49 7.52
CA SER A 187 -3.71 14.94 7.64
C SER A 187 -2.27 15.40 7.49
N ASP A 188 -1.30 14.55 7.83
CA ASP A 188 0.12 14.93 7.99
C ASP A 188 0.79 15.33 6.67
N ILE A 189 0.21 14.89 5.56
CA ILE A 189 0.71 15.12 4.21
C ILE A 189 0.09 16.36 3.55
N PHE A 190 -0.95 16.94 4.15
CA PHE A 190 -1.56 18.17 3.66
C PHE A 190 -0.81 19.37 4.20
N VAL A 191 -0.43 20.27 3.30
CA VAL A 191 0.24 21.51 3.65
C VAL A 191 -0.58 22.71 3.22
N LYS A 192 -0.54 23.75 4.05
CA LYS A 192 -1.17 25.04 3.78
C LYS A 192 -0.08 26.06 3.48
N LYS A 193 -0.25 26.84 2.41
CA LYS A 193 0.65 27.96 2.06
C LYS A 193 0.30 29.27 2.79
N ALA A 194 -0.34 29.19 3.95
CA ALA A 194 -0.80 30.31 4.74
C ALA A 194 -0.53 30.04 6.23
N GLU A 195 -0.56 31.08 7.06
CA GLU A 195 -0.22 30.95 8.47
C GLU A 195 -1.11 29.91 9.19
N MET A 196 -0.48 29.15 10.07
CA MET A 196 -1.19 28.26 10.97
C MET A 196 -2.11 29.05 11.89
N ASN A 197 -3.39 28.68 11.91
CA ASN A 197 -4.37 29.20 12.83
C ASN A 197 -4.10 28.67 14.26
N PRO A 198 -4.76 29.19 15.31
CA PRO A 198 -4.51 28.76 16.68
C PRO A 198 -4.81 27.28 16.99
N LEU A 199 -5.67 26.61 16.21
CA LEU A 199 -5.94 25.18 16.34
C LEU A 199 -4.83 24.35 15.68
N GLU A 200 -4.27 24.83 14.57
CA GLU A 200 -3.15 24.19 13.84
C GLU A 200 -1.81 24.30 14.61
N LYS A 201 -1.71 25.17 15.62
CA LYS A 201 -0.50 25.36 16.46
C LYS A 201 -0.46 24.52 17.74
N ARG A 202 -1.51 23.76 18.04
CA ARG A 202 -1.61 22.93 19.26
C ARG A 202 -1.01 21.56 19.02
#